data_AF-A0A7J9SJZ3-F1
#
_entry.id   AF-A0A7J9SJZ3-F1
#
_cell.length_a   1.000
_cell.length_b   1.000
_cell.length_c   1.000
_cell.angle_alpha   90.00
_cell.angle_beta   90.00
_cell.angle_gamma   90.00
#
_symmetry.space_group_name_H-M   'P 1'
#
loop_
_entity.id
_entity.type
_entity.pdbx_description
1 polymer ?
#
loop_
_entity_poly.entity_id
_entity_poly.type
_entity_poly.pdbx_seq_one_letter_code
_entity_poly.pdbx_strand_id
1 'polypeptide(L)'
;MSGTPDDDRLEELREQKKQQLREQAEGQGGGADAQAQQEAAREQAEAKQEAMLKQYLTDDARQRLNAIEMSKPEFAESVKKQLTALAQSGRIQDRIDDEQMQDLLRELQPESKSFDIRRR
;
A
#
# COMPACT_ATOMS: atom_id res chain seq x y z
N MET A 1 -20.31 39.88 -49.17
CA MET A 1 -19.50 39.55 -47.98
C MET A 1 -20.02 40.43 -46.86
N SER A 2 -20.94 39.92 -46.03
CA SER A 2 -21.49 40.62 -44.86
C SER A 2 -21.08 39.83 -43.63
N GLY A 3 -19.92 40.17 -43.06
CA GLY A 3 -19.63 39.87 -41.65
C GLY A 3 -19.99 41.14 -40.89
N THR A 4 -21.11 41.13 -40.19
CA THR A 4 -21.55 42.25 -39.36
C THR A 4 -20.66 42.32 -38.12
N PRO A 5 -20.17 43.51 -37.69
CA PRO A 5 -19.32 43.67 -36.50
C PRO A 5 -19.91 43.14 -35.19
N ASP A 6 -21.22 42.86 -35.18
CA ASP A 6 -21.93 42.25 -34.06
C ASP A 6 -21.60 40.76 -33.87
N ASP A 7 -21.31 40.01 -34.95
CA ASP A 7 -20.95 38.60 -34.86
C ASP A 7 -19.56 38.41 -34.23
N ASP A 8 -18.59 39.24 -34.62
CA ASP A 8 -17.23 39.21 -34.06
C ASP A 8 -17.23 39.51 -32.55
N ARG A 9 -18.05 40.48 -32.10
CA ARG A 9 -18.22 40.80 -30.68
C ARG A 9 -18.91 39.68 -29.90
N LEU A 10 -19.84 38.95 -30.52
CA LEU A 10 -20.49 37.79 -29.91
C LEU A 10 -19.50 36.62 -29.76
N GLU A 11 -18.60 36.44 -30.72
CA GLU A 11 -17.56 35.42 -30.66
C GLU A 11 -16.52 35.72 -29.57
N GLU A 12 -16.05 36.97 -29.48
CA GLU A 12 -15.14 37.41 -28.41
C GLU A 12 -15.75 37.19 -27.02
N LEU A 13 -17.03 37.51 -26.84
CA LEU A 13 -17.73 37.30 -25.57
C LEU A 13 -17.85 35.81 -25.23
N ARG A 14 -18.01 34.95 -26.24
CA ARG A 14 -18.06 33.49 -26.07
C ARG A 14 -16.70 32.92 -25.70
N GLU A 15 -15.63 33.41 -26.32
CA GLU A 15 -14.25 33.05 -26.02
C GLU A 15 -13.87 33.44 -24.59
N GLN A 16 -14.17 34.68 -24.20
CA GLN A 16 -13.86 35.18 -22.86
C GLN A 16 -14.61 34.41 -21.77
N LYS A 17 -15.89 34.09 -22.00
CA LYS A 17 -16.68 33.26 -21.08
C LYS A 17 -16.16 31.82 -21.01
N LYS A 18 -15.66 31.28 -22.14
CA LYS A 18 -15.05 29.95 -22.18
C LYS A 18 -13.71 29.92 -21.45
N GLN A 19 -12.86 30.93 -21.62
CA GLN A 19 -11.61 31.07 -20.85
C GLN A 19 -11.88 31.16 -19.36
N GLN A 20 -12.84 32.01 -18.94
CA GLN A 20 -13.18 32.16 -17.53
C GLN A 20 -13.71 30.85 -16.92
N LEU A 21 -14.51 30.07 -17.67
CA LEU A 21 -14.93 28.73 -17.23
C LEU A 21 -13.76 27.75 -17.13
N ARG A 22 -12.79 27.84 -18.03
CA ARG A 22 -11.58 26.99 -18.04
C ARG A 22 -10.66 27.32 -16.87
N GLU A 23 -10.43 28.60 -16.59
CA GLU A 23 -9.69 29.06 -15.41
C GLU A 23 -10.42 28.72 -14.11
N GLN A 24 -11.75 28.78 -14.07
CA GLN A 24 -12.53 28.37 -12.89
C GLN A 24 -12.48 26.85 -12.67
N ALA A 25 -12.42 26.05 -13.75
CA ALA A 25 -12.20 24.60 -13.67
C ALA A 25 -10.75 24.26 -13.27
N GLU A 26 -9.75 24.96 -13.81
CA GLU A 26 -8.33 24.75 -13.49
C GLU A 26 -8.00 25.23 -12.06
N GLY A 27 -8.61 26.31 -11.58
CA GLY A 27 -8.46 26.83 -10.21
C GLY A 27 -9.14 26.00 -9.12
N GLN A 28 -10.04 25.07 -9.49
CA GLN A 28 -10.74 24.18 -8.57
C GLN A 28 -10.28 22.71 -8.67
N GLY A 29 -9.54 22.34 -9.73
CA GLY A 29 -8.98 20.99 -9.94
C GLY A 29 -7.49 20.82 -9.62
N GLY A 30 -6.67 21.88 -9.66
CA GLY A 30 -5.20 21.76 -9.55
C GLY A 30 -4.63 21.24 -8.22
N GLY A 31 -5.36 21.36 -7.11
CA GLY A 31 -4.97 20.80 -5.80
C GLY A 31 -5.53 19.40 -5.53
N ALA A 32 -6.71 19.10 -6.07
CA ALA A 32 -7.39 17.82 -5.87
C ALA A 32 -6.84 16.72 -6.77
N ASP A 33 -6.44 17.02 -8.02
CA ASP A 33 -5.86 16.04 -8.95
C ASP A 33 -4.48 15.54 -8.50
N ALA A 34 -3.64 16.42 -7.93
CA ALA A 34 -2.33 16.00 -7.41
C ALA A 34 -2.47 15.12 -6.16
N GLN A 35 -3.42 15.45 -5.29
CA GLN A 35 -3.68 14.68 -4.07
C GLN A 35 -4.38 13.36 -4.39
N ALA A 36 -5.34 13.34 -5.34
CA ALA A 36 -5.99 12.14 -5.83
C ALA A 36 -5.03 11.22 -6.61
N GLN A 37 -4.08 11.78 -7.38
CA GLN A 37 -3.02 10.97 -8.01
C GLN A 37 -2.07 10.38 -6.97
N GLN A 38 -1.78 11.11 -5.90
CA GLN A 38 -0.92 10.63 -4.84
C GLN A 38 -1.60 9.57 -3.97
N GLU A 39 -2.90 9.71 -3.67
CA GLU A 39 -3.72 8.68 -3.04
C GLU A 39 -3.84 7.44 -3.93
N ALA A 40 -4.18 7.60 -5.21
CA ALA A 40 -4.27 6.48 -6.15
C ALA A 40 -2.94 5.73 -6.29
N ALA A 41 -1.80 6.43 -6.26
CA ALA A 41 -0.49 5.80 -6.29
C ALA A 41 -0.19 5.02 -4.99
N ARG A 42 -0.60 5.55 -3.83
CA ARG A 42 -0.49 4.84 -2.53
C ARG A 42 -1.39 3.62 -2.49
N GLU A 43 -2.65 3.75 -2.86
CA GLU A 43 -3.61 2.64 -2.91
C GLU A 43 -3.13 1.53 -3.85
N GLN A 44 -2.55 1.88 -5.00
CA GLN A 44 -1.97 0.88 -5.90
C GLN A 44 -0.74 0.18 -5.31
N ALA A 45 0.10 0.89 -4.58
CA ALA A 45 1.26 0.29 -3.91
C ALA A 45 0.82 -0.65 -2.78
N GLU A 46 -0.13 -0.21 -1.96
CA GLU A 46 -0.73 -1.00 -0.88
C GLU A 46 -1.46 -2.22 -1.42
N ALA A 47 -2.26 -2.07 -2.49
CA ALA A 47 -2.95 -3.19 -3.13
C ALA A 47 -1.97 -4.24 -3.69
N LYS A 48 -0.83 -3.82 -4.24
CA LYS A 48 0.22 -4.75 -4.70
C LYS A 48 0.87 -5.47 -3.52
N GLN A 49 1.16 -4.77 -2.43
CA GLN A 49 1.71 -5.36 -1.21
C GLN A 49 0.72 -6.35 -0.59
N GLU A 50 -0.55 -5.97 -0.46
CA GLU A 50 -1.60 -6.85 0.02
C GLU A 50 -1.81 -8.06 -0.90
N ALA A 51 -1.74 -7.88 -2.22
CA ALA A 51 -1.89 -8.98 -3.17
C ALA A 51 -0.75 -10.01 -3.01
N MET A 52 0.50 -9.54 -2.85
CA MET A 52 1.63 -10.42 -2.56
C MET A 52 1.43 -11.13 -1.22
N LEU A 53 1.06 -10.41 -0.16
CA LEU A 53 0.80 -11.01 1.15
C LEU A 53 -0.33 -12.03 1.10
N LYS A 54 -1.43 -11.76 0.38
CA LYS A 54 -2.55 -12.70 0.15
C LYS A 54 -2.15 -13.91 -0.69
N GLN A 55 -1.13 -13.78 -1.52
CA GLN A 55 -0.63 -14.88 -2.35
C GLN A 55 0.22 -15.86 -1.54
N TYR A 56 0.98 -15.37 -0.55
CA TYR A 56 1.93 -16.19 0.22
C TYR A 56 1.48 -16.51 1.65
N LEU A 57 0.48 -15.82 2.18
CA LEU A 57 -0.07 -16.03 3.53
C LEU A 57 -1.57 -16.34 3.45
N THR A 58 -2.01 -17.25 4.31
CA THR A 58 -3.44 -17.43 4.62
C THR A 58 -3.99 -16.26 5.44
N ASP A 59 -5.31 -16.17 5.53
CA ASP A 59 -6.00 -15.13 6.32
C ASP A 59 -5.62 -15.22 7.81
N ASP A 60 -5.57 -16.43 8.36
CA ASP A 60 -5.20 -16.70 9.76
C ASP A 60 -3.74 -16.33 10.04
N ALA A 61 -2.81 -16.73 9.15
CA ALA A 61 -1.40 -16.37 9.29
C ALA A 61 -1.18 -14.85 9.26
N ARG A 62 -1.93 -14.11 8.42
CA ARG A 62 -1.90 -12.63 8.40
C ARG A 62 -2.42 -12.04 9.70
N GLN A 63 -3.52 -12.54 10.23
CA GLN A 63 -4.07 -12.07 11.51
C GLN A 63 -3.06 -12.29 12.64
N ARG A 64 -2.40 -13.46 12.70
CA ARG A 64 -1.35 -13.74 13.68
C ARG A 64 -0.18 -12.79 13.55
N LEU A 65 0.33 -12.57 12.33
CA LEU A 65 1.42 -11.63 12.09
C LEU A 65 1.03 -10.21 12.54
N ASN A 66 -0.20 -9.77 12.27
CA ASN A 66 -0.69 -8.45 12.66
C ASN A 66 -0.81 -8.32 14.19
N ALA A 67 -1.34 -9.33 14.89
CA ALA A 67 -1.38 -9.35 16.36
C ALA A 67 0.03 -9.30 17.00
N ILE A 68 1.01 -9.94 16.36
CA ILE A 68 2.41 -9.90 16.82
C ILE A 68 3.04 -8.56 16.50
N GLU A 69 2.75 -7.96 15.36
CA GLU A 69 3.22 -6.62 15.01
C GLU A 69 2.74 -5.57 16.03
N MET A 70 1.49 -5.69 16.51
CA MET A 70 0.95 -4.82 17.56
C MET A 70 1.63 -5.00 18.92
N SER A 71 2.05 -6.22 19.27
CA SER A 71 2.64 -6.52 20.59
C SER A 71 4.17 -6.42 20.62
N LYS A 72 4.83 -6.80 19.52
CA LYS A 72 6.29 -6.91 19.34
C LYS A 72 6.69 -6.57 17.90
N PRO A 73 6.73 -5.28 17.52
CA PRO A 73 7.03 -4.85 16.16
C PRO A 73 8.41 -5.33 15.68
N GLU A 74 9.43 -5.25 16.54
CA GLU A 74 10.81 -5.72 16.25
C GLU A 74 10.84 -7.20 15.84
N PHE A 75 10.02 -8.03 16.49
CA PHE A 75 9.93 -9.45 16.19
C PHE A 75 9.17 -9.70 14.89
N ALA A 76 8.06 -8.97 14.66
CA ALA A 76 7.31 -9.03 13.42
C ALA A 76 8.15 -8.60 12.21
N GLU A 77 9.06 -7.63 12.35
CA GLU A 77 10.00 -7.26 11.28
C GLU A 77 10.94 -8.42 10.91
N SER A 78 11.49 -9.10 11.91
CA SER A 78 12.35 -10.28 11.68
C SER A 78 11.60 -11.38 10.93
N VAL A 79 10.36 -11.65 11.35
CA VAL A 79 9.46 -12.61 10.72
C VAL A 79 9.15 -12.21 9.27
N LYS A 80 8.83 -10.94 9.00
CA LYS A 80 8.60 -10.41 7.65
C LYS A 80 9.82 -10.56 6.75
N LYS A 81 11.03 -10.29 7.27
CA LYS A 81 12.30 -10.48 6.53
C LYS A 81 12.51 -11.94 6.16
N GLN A 82 12.30 -12.86 7.10
CA GLN A 82 12.41 -14.31 6.87
C GLN A 82 11.39 -14.79 5.83
N LEU A 83 10.13 -14.38 5.96
CA LEU A 83 9.06 -14.66 4.99
C LEU A 83 9.39 -14.15 3.59
N THR A 84 9.92 -12.93 3.49
CA THR A 84 10.31 -12.34 2.20
C THR A 84 11.46 -13.14 1.57
N ALA A 85 12.46 -13.53 2.36
CA ALA A 85 13.56 -14.36 1.89
C ALA A 85 13.07 -15.75 1.41
N LEU A 86 12.15 -16.36 2.15
CA LEU A 86 11.53 -17.64 1.76
C LEU A 86 10.73 -17.50 0.47
N ALA A 87 9.93 -16.43 0.32
CA ALA A 87 9.17 -16.14 -0.89
C ALA A 87 10.09 -15.92 -2.11
N GLN A 88 11.14 -15.11 -1.96
CA GLN A 88 12.12 -14.84 -3.02
C GLN A 88 12.90 -16.09 -3.42
N SER A 89 13.19 -16.99 -2.47
CA SER A 89 13.87 -18.24 -2.74
C SER A 89 12.99 -19.30 -3.42
N GLY A 90 11.69 -19.06 -3.56
CA GLY A 90 10.74 -20.01 -4.11
C GLY A 90 10.51 -21.25 -3.23
N ARG A 91 10.96 -21.21 -1.96
CA ARG A 91 10.72 -22.30 -0.99
C ARG A 91 9.29 -22.33 -0.48
N ILE A 92 8.57 -21.21 -0.60
CA ILE A 92 7.13 -21.12 -0.38
C ILE A 92 6.45 -21.68 -1.63
N GLN A 93 6.22 -23.00 -1.65
CA GLN A 93 5.48 -23.66 -2.74
C GLN A 93 3.98 -23.30 -2.72
N ASP A 94 3.42 -23.17 -1.51
CA ASP A 94 2.02 -22.87 -1.24
C ASP A 94 1.89 -21.75 -0.20
N ARG A 95 0.66 -21.32 0.09
CA ARG A 95 0.38 -20.33 1.14
C ARG A 95 0.83 -20.83 2.51
N ILE A 96 1.48 -19.98 3.29
CA ILE A 96 1.79 -20.24 4.69
C ILE A 96 0.51 -20.16 5.51
N ASP A 97 0.18 -21.28 6.14
CA ASP A 97 -0.94 -21.42 7.06
C ASP A 97 -0.59 -20.93 8.48
N ASP A 98 -1.57 -20.97 9.38
CA ASP A 98 -1.39 -20.55 10.77
C ASP A 98 -0.40 -21.44 11.53
N GLU A 99 -0.37 -22.75 11.25
CA GLU A 99 0.52 -23.71 11.90
C GLU A 99 1.98 -23.45 11.50
N GLN A 100 2.25 -23.30 10.20
CA GLN A 100 3.56 -22.95 9.67
C GLN A 100 4.03 -21.58 10.17
N MET A 101 3.12 -20.61 10.25
CA MET A 101 3.44 -19.31 10.87
C MET A 101 3.83 -19.50 12.33
N GLN A 102 3.07 -20.29 13.09
CA GLN A 102 3.37 -20.57 14.50
C GLN A 102 4.73 -21.23 14.68
N ASP A 103 5.08 -22.19 13.84
CA ASP A 103 6.38 -22.87 13.89
C ASP A 103 7.53 -21.92 13.54
N LEU A 104 7.36 -21.07 12.53
CA LEU A 104 8.33 -20.04 12.18
C LEU A 104 8.57 -19.06 13.34
N LEU A 105 7.50 -18.68 14.04
CA LEU A 105 7.56 -17.80 15.22
C LEU A 105 8.25 -18.49 16.40
N ARG A 106 8.05 -19.80 16.59
CA ARG A 106 8.75 -20.56 17.64
C ARG A 106 10.25 -20.69 17.36
N GLU A 107 10.63 -20.89 16.09
CA GLU A 107 12.03 -21.00 15.69
C GLU A 107 12.76 -19.65 15.77
N LEU A 108 12.07 -18.56 15.41
CA LEU A 108 12.63 -17.21 15.50
C LEU A 108 12.63 -16.66 16.93
N GLN A 109 11.82 -17.20 17.84
CA GLN A 109 11.89 -16.82 19.24
C GLN A 109 13.30 -17.13 19.75
N PRO A 110 14.04 -16.12 20.25
CA PRO A 110 15.32 -16.41 20.88
C PRO A 110 15.02 -17.37 22.04
N GLU A 111 15.63 -18.56 22.02
CA GLU A 111 15.64 -19.44 23.19
C GLU A 111 16.10 -18.56 24.35
N SER A 112 15.18 -18.17 25.22
CA SER A 112 15.52 -17.73 26.57
C SER A 112 16.08 -18.98 27.23
N LYS A 113 17.35 -19.28 26.95
CA LYS A 113 18.12 -20.35 27.56
C LYS A 113 18.00 -20.14 29.05
N SER A 114 17.09 -20.87 29.68
CA SER A 114 17.12 -21.09 31.11
C SER A 114 18.43 -21.81 31.37
N PHE A 115 19.43 -21.06 31.79
CA PHE A 115 20.68 -21.62 32.29
C PHE A 115 20.34 -22.37 33.57
N ASP A 116 19.97 -23.63 33.44
CA ASP A 116 19.83 -24.56 34.54
C ASP A 116 21.24 -24.95 35.00
N ILE A 117 21.88 -24.04 35.75
CA ILE A 117 23.19 -24.29 36.35
C ILE A 117 22.99 -25.24 37.54
N ARG A 118 22.95 -26.55 37.25
CA ARG A 118 23.11 -27.57 38.29
C ARG A 118 24.57 -27.57 38.76
N ARG A 119 24.82 -26.85 39.85
CA ARG A 119 26.07 -26.91 40.61
C ARG A 119 26.08 -28.23 41.40
N ARG A 120 26.96 -29.15 41.01
CA ARG A 120 27.32 -30.35 41.78
C ARG A 120 28.26 -29.99 42.93
#